data_AF-A0A9D4SEG1-F1
#
_entry.id   AF-A0A9D4SEG1-F1
#
_cell.length_a   1.000
_cell.length_b   1.000
_cell.length_c   1.000
_cell.angle_alpha   90.00
_cell.angle_beta   90.00
_cell.angle_gamma   90.00
#
_symmetry.space_group_name_H-M   'P 1'
#
loop_
_entity.id
_entity.type
_entity.pdbx_description
1 polymer ?
#
loop_
_entity_poly.entity_id
_entity_poly.type
_entity_poly.pdbx_seq_one_letter_code
_entity_poly.pdbx_strand_id
1 'polypeptide(L)'
;MFKTPAMNLLFSQLVMMYTFLEMLWSFFMKEALMYHSPWIDLLAVDIPIHEKKFTTEMRQNLNKIFVLINFITTITYLNLIILIFSFSIIMNYLYLPFYLDNRITMIQFSTCFPSSLLIAMEVISLAFQLCTSGKLFLFYLLFFTYRIKQLCRISWSIFNASFYSSYLAKKRFWFQFFHEYIILYDTVARLNRSAKIALLSIELINKSFIIFGCVFYSKQTRMSVVNVAFIISAIVAFIFTNFAYSRIARIPEYNRKCNQYLLQWLSRSQFQNKRLDASIKRMVELRTIIKSNLFVQTMTNNQLGFTCGHLFYITKYKYNELILMNIPLILMFYKQISNLD
;
A
#
# COMPACT_ATOMS: atom_id res chain seq x y z
N MET A 1 -36.55 13.52 -6.12
CA MET A 1 -36.26 14.49 -5.05
C MET A 1 -35.62 13.72 -3.90
N PHE A 2 -34.32 13.89 -3.65
CA PHE A 2 -33.62 13.19 -2.57
C PHE A 2 -34.25 13.57 -1.22
N LYS A 3 -34.62 12.59 -0.38
CA LYS A 3 -35.02 12.89 1.01
C LYS A 3 -33.82 13.53 1.72
N THR A 4 -34.03 14.71 2.29
CA THR A 4 -33.06 15.51 3.07
C THR A 4 -32.11 14.72 3.99
N PRO A 5 -32.50 13.64 4.70
CA PRO A 5 -31.55 12.85 5.52
C PRO A 5 -30.46 12.11 4.74
N ALA A 6 -30.68 11.75 3.47
CA ALA A 6 -29.70 11.02 2.66
C ALA A 6 -28.54 11.94 2.21
N MET A 7 -28.86 13.21 1.90
CA MET A 7 -27.86 14.22 1.54
C MET A 7 -26.97 14.58 2.74
N ASN A 8 -27.53 14.63 3.95
CA ASN A 8 -26.75 14.89 5.17
C ASN A 8 -25.72 13.78 5.46
N LEU A 9 -26.05 12.52 5.13
CA LEU A 9 -25.13 11.39 5.28
C LEU A 9 -23.95 11.48 4.28
N LEU A 10 -24.23 11.78 3.01
CA LEU A 10 -23.19 11.97 2.00
C LEU A 10 -22.28 13.16 2.37
N PHE A 11 -22.88 14.26 2.82
CA PHE A 11 -22.12 15.42 3.29
C PHE A 11 -21.23 15.08 4.48
N SER A 12 -21.76 14.37 5.49
CA SER A 12 -20.98 13.91 6.65
C SER A 12 -19.81 13.02 6.25
N GLN A 13 -20.01 12.12 5.28
CA GLN A 13 -18.95 11.26 4.76
C GLN A 13 -17.88 12.05 4.01
N LEU A 14 -18.27 13.04 3.20
CA LEU A 14 -17.32 13.93 2.51
C LEU A 14 -16.49 14.73 3.49
N VAL A 15 -17.12 15.31 4.52
CA VAL A 15 -16.41 16.02 5.61
C VAL A 15 -15.42 15.08 6.30
N MET A 16 -15.84 13.85 6.62
CA MET A 16 -14.95 12.86 7.25
C MET A 16 -13.77 12.47 6.34
N MET A 17 -13.99 12.26 5.05
CA MET A 17 -12.90 11.97 4.12
C MET A 17 -11.93 13.15 4.00
N TYR A 18 -12.47 14.37 3.92
CA TYR A 18 -11.65 15.58 3.83
C TYR A 18 -10.82 15.80 5.09
N THR A 19 -11.37 15.58 6.30
CA THR A 19 -10.59 15.71 7.54
C THR A 19 -9.46 14.68 7.63
N PHE A 20 -9.67 13.44 7.19
CA PHE A 20 -8.59 12.45 7.13
C PHE A 20 -7.53 12.79 6.08
N LEU A 21 -7.93 13.31 4.91
CA LEU A 21 -7.00 13.74 3.86
C LEU A 21 -6.17 14.95 4.31
N GLU A 22 -6.79 15.94 4.96
CA GLU A 22 -6.10 17.10 5.55
C GLU A 22 -5.13 16.69 6.66
N MET A 23 -5.52 15.73 7.51
CA MET A 23 -4.63 15.19 8.53
C MET A 23 -3.39 14.52 7.92
N LEU A 24 -3.58 13.74 6.84
CA LEU A 24 -2.49 13.12 6.09
C LEU A 24 -1.59 14.17 5.44
N TRP A 25 -2.19 15.15 4.78
CA TRP A 25 -1.46 16.23 4.12
C TRP A 25 -0.62 17.01 5.13
N SER A 26 -1.21 17.42 6.25
CA SER A 26 -0.52 18.11 7.35
C SER A 26 0.64 17.28 7.92
N PHE A 27 0.45 15.97 8.06
CA PHE A 27 1.50 15.05 8.51
C PHE A 27 2.68 15.01 7.53
N PHE A 28 2.42 14.81 6.24
CA PHE A 28 3.47 14.75 5.23
C PHE A 28 4.15 16.09 4.99
N MET A 29 3.40 17.19 5.05
CA MET A 29 3.95 18.54 4.97
C MET A 29 4.90 18.82 6.14
N LYS A 30 4.54 18.40 7.36
CA LYS A 30 5.45 18.51 8.51
C LYS A 30 6.73 17.72 8.30
N GLU A 31 6.66 16.48 7.81
CA GLU A 31 7.85 15.68 7.50
C GLU A 31 8.73 16.34 6.43
N ALA A 32 8.11 16.89 5.39
CA ALA A 32 8.79 17.59 4.31
C ALA A 32 9.49 18.87 4.80
N LEU A 33 8.79 19.71 5.58
CA LEU A 33 9.34 20.95 6.15
C LEU A 33 10.49 20.69 7.13
N MET A 34 10.47 19.57 7.83
CA MET A 34 11.55 19.18 8.74
C MET A 34 12.77 18.56 8.02
N TYR A 35 12.74 18.46 6.68
CA TYR A 35 13.75 17.75 5.88
C TYR A 35 14.04 16.33 6.39
N HIS A 36 13.07 15.73 7.08
CA HIS A 36 13.19 14.44 7.73
C HIS A 36 12.11 13.51 7.18
N SER A 37 12.03 13.44 5.85
CA SER A 37 11.07 12.59 5.16
C SER A 37 11.75 11.29 4.72
N PRO A 38 11.37 10.13 5.30
CA PRO A 38 11.88 8.84 4.88
C PRO A 38 11.64 8.54 3.39
N TRP A 39 10.63 9.19 2.79
CA TRP A 39 10.32 9.09 1.37
C TRP A 39 11.35 9.78 0.49
N ILE A 40 11.87 10.94 0.92
CA ILE A 40 12.90 11.67 0.18
C ILE A 40 14.22 10.90 0.25
N ASP A 41 14.61 10.40 1.42
CA ASP A 41 15.80 9.57 1.59
C ASP A 41 15.74 8.30 0.73
N LEU A 42 14.57 7.66 0.69
CA LEU A 42 14.34 6.50 -0.15
C LEU A 42 14.58 6.84 -1.63
N LEU A 43 13.99 7.93 -2.10
CA LEU A 43 14.01 8.35 -3.50
C LEU A 43 15.39 8.81 -3.96
N ALA A 44 16.03 9.67 -3.16
CA ALA A 44 17.26 10.33 -3.54
C ALA A 44 18.50 9.44 -3.32
N VAL A 45 18.47 8.57 -2.30
CA VAL A 45 19.66 7.85 -1.85
C VAL A 45 19.50 6.33 -2.01
N ASP A 46 18.47 5.75 -1.38
CA ASP A 46 18.39 4.29 -1.26
C ASP A 46 18.10 3.61 -2.61
N ILE A 47 17.17 4.14 -3.42
CA ILE A 47 16.80 3.53 -4.71
C ILE A 47 17.96 3.49 -5.70
N PRO A 48 18.67 4.60 -6.00
CA PRO A 48 19.81 4.57 -6.91
C PRO A 48 20.91 3.58 -6.49
N ILE A 49 21.15 3.44 -5.18
CA ILE A 49 22.16 2.51 -4.63
C ILE A 49 21.69 1.06 -4.80
N HIS A 50 20.44 0.78 -4.50
CA HIS A 50 19.87 -0.55 -4.55
C HIS A 50 19.55 -1.04 -5.97
N GLU A 51 19.21 -0.14 -6.89
CA GLU A 51 18.90 -0.50 -8.27
C GLU A 51 20.09 -1.18 -8.96
N LYS A 52 21.30 -0.70 -8.68
CA LYS A 52 22.57 -1.27 -9.18
C LYS A 52 22.78 -2.72 -8.73
N LYS A 53 22.13 -3.16 -7.65
CA LYS A 53 22.29 -4.51 -7.05
C LYS A 53 21.28 -5.54 -7.56
N PHE A 54 20.30 -5.14 -8.37
CA PHE A 54 19.35 -6.09 -8.96
C PHE A 54 19.96 -6.91 -10.09
N THR A 55 19.51 -8.15 -10.22
CA THR A 55 19.73 -8.93 -11.44
C THR A 55 18.96 -8.30 -12.61
N THR A 56 19.49 -8.47 -13.83
CA THR A 56 18.88 -7.96 -15.07
C THR A 56 17.44 -8.43 -15.24
N GLU A 57 17.16 -9.71 -14.94
CA GLU A 57 15.81 -10.29 -14.96
C GLU A 57 14.84 -9.56 -14.01
N MET A 58 15.28 -9.25 -12.78
CA MET A 58 14.42 -8.55 -11.81
C MET A 58 14.17 -7.10 -12.22
N ARG A 59 15.18 -6.42 -12.76
CA ARG A 59 15.04 -5.05 -13.27
C ARG A 59 14.07 -5.00 -14.44
N GLN A 60 14.17 -5.93 -15.40
CA GLN A 60 13.24 -6.04 -16.51
C GLN A 60 11.81 -6.30 -16.03
N ASN A 61 11.62 -7.21 -15.08
CA ASN A 61 10.29 -7.50 -14.54
C ASN A 61 9.69 -6.29 -13.79
N LEU A 62 10.50 -5.59 -13.01
CA LEU A 62 10.07 -4.41 -12.26
C LEU A 62 9.72 -3.25 -13.23
N ASN A 63 10.50 -3.05 -14.28
CA ASN A 63 10.21 -2.07 -15.34
C ASN A 63 8.93 -2.42 -16.11
N LYS A 64 8.73 -3.70 -16.48
CA LYS A 64 7.48 -4.15 -17.14
C LYS A 64 6.26 -3.85 -16.27
N ILE A 65 6.33 -4.16 -14.98
CA ILE A 65 5.23 -3.88 -14.05
C ILE A 65 5.03 -2.38 -13.88
N PHE A 66 6.11 -1.60 -13.78
CA PHE A 66 6.02 -0.14 -13.67
C PHE A 66 5.37 0.50 -14.91
N VAL A 67 5.73 0.05 -16.12
CA VAL A 67 5.09 0.48 -17.37
C VAL A 67 3.61 0.14 -17.37
N LEU A 68 3.24 -1.08 -16.93
CA LEU A 68 1.84 -1.48 -16.83
C LEU A 68 1.06 -0.60 -15.84
N ILE A 69 1.63 -0.33 -14.65
CA ILE A 69 1.01 0.54 -13.65
C ILE A 69 0.85 1.94 -14.22
N ASN A 70 1.89 2.50 -14.83
CA ASN A 70 1.83 3.80 -15.49
C ASN A 70 0.69 3.85 -16.50
N PHE A 71 0.61 2.87 -17.40
CA PHE A 71 -0.43 2.78 -18.41
C PHE A 71 -1.84 2.77 -17.79
N ILE A 72 -2.08 1.92 -16.80
CA ILE A 72 -3.37 1.84 -16.09
C ILE A 72 -3.68 3.17 -15.39
N THR A 73 -2.71 3.78 -14.71
CA THR A 73 -2.90 5.05 -14.01
C THR A 73 -3.19 6.21 -14.97
N THR A 74 -2.54 6.24 -16.13
CA THR A 74 -2.77 7.28 -17.14
C THR A 74 -4.16 7.14 -17.75
N ILE A 75 -4.58 5.92 -18.10
CA ILE A 75 -5.93 5.68 -18.65
C ILE A 75 -7.00 6.04 -17.63
N THR A 76 -6.86 5.58 -16.40
CA THR A 76 -7.84 5.87 -15.33
C THR A 76 -7.92 7.36 -15.04
N TYR A 77 -6.80 8.06 -15.01
CA TYR A 77 -6.76 9.51 -14.83
C TYR A 77 -7.40 10.27 -16.01
N LEU A 78 -7.10 9.87 -17.25
CA LEU A 78 -7.68 10.50 -18.44
C LEU A 78 -9.20 10.32 -18.49
N ASN A 79 -9.69 9.11 -18.19
CA ASN A 79 -11.13 8.85 -18.08
C ASN A 79 -11.80 9.69 -16.99
N LEU A 80 -11.11 9.91 -15.86
CA LEU A 80 -11.61 10.74 -14.77
C LEU A 80 -11.69 12.22 -15.18
N ILE A 81 -10.72 12.75 -15.93
CA ILE A 81 -10.79 14.11 -16.48
C ILE A 81 -12.02 14.25 -17.39
N ILE A 82 -12.20 13.33 -18.34
CA ILE A 82 -13.34 13.37 -19.27
C ILE A 82 -14.67 13.32 -18.51
N LEU A 83 -14.76 12.45 -17.49
CA LEU A 83 -15.95 12.32 -16.65
C LEU A 83 -16.26 13.60 -15.88
N ILE A 84 -15.27 14.21 -15.22
CA ILE A 84 -15.48 15.44 -14.44
C ILE A 84 -15.85 16.61 -15.36
N PHE A 85 -15.17 16.73 -16.49
CA PHE A 85 -15.44 17.78 -17.46
C PHE A 85 -16.85 17.64 -18.06
N SER A 86 -17.23 16.44 -18.50
CA SER A 86 -18.61 16.19 -18.98
C SER A 86 -19.66 16.45 -17.90
N PHE A 87 -19.41 16.05 -16.66
CA PHE A 87 -20.30 16.34 -15.53
C PHE A 87 -20.45 17.85 -15.29
N SER A 88 -19.37 18.62 -15.36
CA SER A 88 -19.45 20.09 -15.24
C SER A 88 -20.31 20.71 -16.34
N ILE A 89 -20.22 20.25 -17.58
CA ILE A 89 -21.07 20.73 -18.69
C ILE A 89 -22.55 20.38 -18.44
N ILE A 90 -22.83 19.13 -18.06
CA ILE A 90 -24.20 18.67 -17.78
C ILE A 90 -24.81 19.48 -16.63
N MET A 91 -24.06 19.72 -15.55
CA MET A 91 -24.55 20.53 -14.44
C MET A 91 -24.91 21.94 -14.89
N ASN A 92 -24.07 22.60 -15.68
CA ASN A 92 -24.38 23.93 -16.23
C ASN A 92 -25.62 23.91 -17.13
N TYR A 93 -25.78 22.88 -17.97
CA TYR A 93 -26.99 22.69 -18.78
C TYR A 93 -28.25 22.54 -17.91
N LEU A 94 -28.16 21.77 -16.82
CA LEU A 94 -29.28 21.58 -15.87
C LEU A 94 -29.65 22.86 -15.10
N TYR A 95 -28.74 23.85 -15.00
CA TYR A 95 -29.05 25.16 -14.41
C TYR A 95 -29.78 26.11 -15.38
N LEU A 96 -29.73 25.86 -16.70
CA LEU A 96 -30.37 26.70 -17.71
C LEU A 96 -31.91 26.81 -17.53
N PRO A 97 -32.67 25.72 -17.28
CA PRO A 97 -34.10 25.82 -17.01
C PRO A 97 -34.44 26.66 -15.77
N PHE A 98 -33.61 26.60 -14.72
CA PHE A 98 -33.84 27.41 -13.51
C PHE A 98 -33.66 28.91 -13.76
N TYR A 99 -32.77 29.26 -14.70
CA TYR A 99 -32.62 30.64 -15.17
C TYR A 99 -33.83 31.06 -16.02
N LEU A 100 -34.27 30.21 -16.97
CA LEU A 100 -35.44 30.48 -17.82
C LEU A 100 -36.74 30.63 -17.00
N ASP A 101 -36.87 29.89 -15.90
CA ASP A 101 -37.98 29.98 -14.95
C ASP A 101 -37.89 31.18 -13.98
N ASN A 102 -36.91 32.09 -14.16
CA ASN A 102 -36.64 33.23 -13.27
C ASN A 102 -36.40 32.86 -11.79
N ARG A 103 -35.99 31.62 -11.49
CA ARG A 103 -35.69 31.20 -10.12
C ARG A 103 -34.29 31.63 -9.67
N ILE A 104 -33.42 31.94 -10.63
CA ILE A 104 -32.01 32.31 -10.42
C ILE A 104 -31.72 33.58 -11.21
N THR A 105 -30.95 34.50 -10.64
CA THR A 105 -30.55 35.74 -11.32
C THR A 105 -29.45 35.50 -12.37
N MET A 106 -29.33 36.39 -13.35
CA MET A 106 -28.26 36.34 -14.36
C MET A 106 -26.86 36.33 -13.74
N ILE A 107 -26.66 37.07 -12.64
CA ILE A 107 -25.39 37.10 -11.89
C ILE A 107 -25.10 35.71 -11.32
N GLN A 108 -26.06 35.09 -10.64
CA GLN A 108 -25.90 33.75 -10.07
C GLN A 108 -25.61 32.71 -11.17
N PHE A 109 -26.33 32.75 -12.29
CA PHE A 109 -26.08 31.86 -13.43
C PHE A 109 -24.68 32.06 -14.01
N SER A 110 -24.27 33.31 -14.24
CA SER A 110 -22.94 33.66 -14.76
C SER A 110 -21.81 33.24 -13.82
N THR A 111 -22.00 33.31 -12.50
CA THR A 111 -21.02 32.84 -11.50
C THR A 111 -20.99 31.32 -11.33
N CYS A 112 -22.07 30.60 -11.68
CA CYS A 112 -22.14 29.16 -11.53
C CYS A 112 -21.15 28.43 -12.45
N PHE A 113 -21.02 28.88 -13.69
CA PHE A 113 -20.10 28.30 -14.67
C PHE A 113 -18.63 28.33 -14.21
N PRO A 114 -18.00 29.49 -13.90
CA PRO A 114 -16.62 29.54 -13.43
C PRO A 114 -16.44 28.80 -12.10
N SER A 115 -17.43 28.85 -11.20
CA SER A 115 -17.35 28.13 -9.92
C SER A 115 -17.33 26.62 -10.12
N SER A 116 -18.17 26.09 -11.01
CA SER A 116 -18.21 24.66 -11.34
C SER A 116 -16.92 24.17 -12.00
N LEU A 117 -16.32 24.99 -12.87
CA LEU A 117 -15.02 24.71 -13.49
C LEU A 117 -13.89 24.73 -12.46
N LEU A 118 -13.90 25.69 -11.53
CA LEU A 118 -12.87 25.78 -10.49
C LEU A 118 -12.91 24.54 -9.59
N ILE A 119 -14.10 24.13 -9.13
CA ILE A 119 -14.29 22.89 -8.37
C ILE A 119 -13.82 21.68 -9.18
N ALA A 120 -14.17 21.60 -10.47
CA ALA A 120 -13.73 20.53 -11.34
C ALA A 120 -12.19 20.44 -11.43
N MET A 121 -11.51 21.58 -11.58
CA MET A 121 -10.04 21.65 -11.62
C MET A 121 -9.40 21.21 -10.30
N GLU A 122 -9.96 21.60 -9.16
CA GLU A 122 -9.48 21.15 -7.85
C GLU A 122 -9.62 19.63 -7.67
N VAL A 123 -10.77 19.06 -8.05
CA VAL A 123 -10.99 17.61 -7.98
C VAL A 123 -10.04 16.86 -8.92
N ILE A 124 -9.80 17.37 -10.13
CA ILE A 124 -8.82 16.79 -11.06
C ILE A 124 -7.40 16.83 -10.46
N SER A 125 -7.00 17.95 -9.87
CA SER A 125 -5.71 18.11 -9.21
C SER A 125 -5.52 17.13 -8.05
N LEU A 126 -6.53 16.99 -7.19
CA LEU A 126 -6.51 16.04 -6.08
C LEU A 126 -6.43 14.58 -6.58
N ALA A 127 -7.21 14.24 -7.60
CA ALA A 127 -7.16 12.93 -8.22
C ALA A 127 -5.77 12.63 -8.81
N PHE A 128 -5.14 13.61 -9.47
CA PHE A 128 -3.77 13.49 -9.99
C PHE A 128 -2.75 13.19 -8.89
N GLN A 129 -2.81 13.93 -7.79
CA GLN A 129 -1.92 13.74 -6.64
C GLN A 129 -2.11 12.35 -6.01
N LEU A 130 -3.36 11.90 -5.84
CA LEU A 130 -3.68 10.56 -5.32
C LEU A 130 -3.20 9.45 -6.25
N CYS A 131 -3.41 9.57 -7.56
CA CYS A 131 -2.93 8.60 -8.55
C CYS A 131 -1.40 8.53 -8.55
N THR A 132 -0.72 9.68 -8.50
CA THR A 132 0.74 9.76 -8.52
C THR A 132 1.35 9.18 -7.25
N SER A 133 0.84 9.56 -6.08
CA SER A 133 1.30 9.02 -4.79
C SER A 133 1.00 7.53 -4.65
N GLY A 134 -0.20 7.08 -5.01
CA GLY A 134 -0.57 5.67 -5.01
C GLY A 134 0.31 4.82 -5.92
N LYS A 135 0.63 5.33 -7.12
CA LYS A 135 1.56 4.70 -8.04
C LYS A 135 2.96 4.52 -7.45
N LEU A 136 3.52 5.59 -6.89
CA LEU A 136 4.84 5.57 -6.27
C LEU A 136 4.87 4.58 -5.10
N PHE A 137 3.87 4.64 -4.22
CA PHE A 137 3.71 3.71 -3.11
C PHE A 137 3.73 2.25 -3.57
N LEU A 138 2.96 1.93 -4.62
CA LEU A 138 2.88 0.57 -5.14
C LEU A 138 4.19 0.09 -5.75
N PHE A 139 4.90 0.97 -6.46
CA PHE A 139 6.24 0.71 -6.97
C PHE A 139 7.20 0.34 -5.83
N TYR A 140 7.19 1.08 -4.72
CA TYR A 140 8.07 0.77 -3.58
C TYR A 140 7.73 -0.57 -2.93
N LEU A 141 6.45 -0.88 -2.75
CA LEU A 141 6.05 -2.19 -2.21
C LEU A 141 6.55 -3.34 -3.08
N LEU A 142 6.46 -3.19 -4.40
CA LEU A 142 7.00 -4.16 -5.34
C LEU A 142 8.52 -4.24 -5.22
N PHE A 143 9.21 -3.11 -5.22
CA PHE A 143 10.65 -3.01 -5.06
C PHE A 143 11.14 -3.77 -3.83
N PHE A 144 10.57 -3.52 -2.65
CA PHE A 144 10.93 -4.24 -1.42
C PHE A 144 10.61 -5.73 -1.50
N THR A 145 9.46 -6.09 -2.09
CA THR A 145 9.10 -7.49 -2.30
C THR A 145 10.16 -8.21 -3.15
N TYR A 146 10.63 -7.59 -4.24
CA TYR A 146 11.67 -8.16 -5.10
C TYR A 146 13.03 -8.24 -4.39
N ARG A 147 13.40 -7.25 -3.57
CA ARG A 147 14.64 -7.28 -2.77
C ARG A 147 14.65 -8.43 -1.78
N ILE A 148 13.58 -8.62 -1.01
CA ILE A 148 13.50 -9.75 -0.07
C ILE A 148 13.45 -11.07 -0.84
N LYS A 149 12.76 -11.12 -1.98
CA LYS A 149 12.75 -12.30 -2.84
C LYS A 149 14.16 -12.64 -3.36
N GLN A 150 14.99 -11.64 -3.68
CA GLN A 150 16.39 -11.83 -4.04
C GLN A 150 17.20 -12.42 -2.88
N LEU A 151 17.10 -11.85 -1.68
CA LEU A 151 17.74 -12.39 -0.48
C LEU A 151 17.29 -13.82 -0.19
N CYS A 152 15.99 -14.09 -0.33
CA CYS A 152 15.41 -15.42 -0.16
C CYS A 152 15.94 -16.43 -1.18
N ARG A 153 16.10 -16.03 -2.45
CA ARG A 153 16.74 -16.86 -3.49
C ARG A 153 18.21 -17.18 -3.16
N ILE A 154 18.96 -16.23 -2.61
CA ILE A 154 20.35 -16.45 -2.19
C ILE A 154 20.39 -17.42 -1.01
N SER A 155 19.50 -17.27 -0.02
CA SER A 155 19.40 -18.22 1.10
C SER A 155 19.02 -19.63 0.63
N TRP A 156 18.12 -19.72 -0.34
CA TRP A 156 17.71 -21.00 -0.95
C TRP A 156 18.84 -21.67 -1.73
N SER A 157 19.59 -20.92 -2.53
CA SER A 157 20.70 -21.49 -3.31
C SER A 157 21.77 -22.09 -2.39
N ILE A 158 21.99 -21.51 -1.22
CA ILE A 158 22.95 -22.03 -0.22
C ILE A 158 22.40 -23.21 0.56
N PHE A 159 21.10 -23.22 0.83
CA PHE A 159 20.45 -24.40 1.40
C PHE A 159 20.61 -25.64 0.49
N ASN A 160 20.57 -25.45 -0.83
CA ASN A 160 20.70 -26.52 -1.83
C ASN A 160 22.15 -26.79 -2.27
N ALA A 161 23.06 -25.82 -2.19
CA ALA A 161 24.45 -26.02 -2.56
C ALA A 161 25.10 -27.09 -1.68
N SER A 162 26.05 -27.85 -2.25
CA SER A 162 26.74 -28.89 -1.49
C SER A 162 27.42 -28.28 -0.25
N PHE A 163 27.25 -28.95 0.89
CA PHE A 163 27.72 -28.49 2.21
C PHE A 163 29.25 -28.29 2.30
N TYR A 164 29.99 -28.77 1.29
CA TYR A 164 31.44 -28.73 1.13
C TYR A 164 31.99 -27.37 0.67
N SER A 165 31.17 -26.32 0.63
CA SER A 165 31.68 -24.98 0.38
C SER A 165 32.74 -24.59 1.42
N SER A 166 33.85 -24.03 0.95
CA SER A 166 34.97 -23.64 1.81
C SER A 166 34.51 -22.66 2.90
N TYR A 167 35.18 -22.67 4.05
CA TYR A 167 34.94 -21.73 5.15
C TYR A 167 34.90 -20.27 4.65
N LEU A 168 35.77 -19.92 3.71
CA LEU A 168 35.82 -18.60 3.07
C LEU A 168 34.54 -18.26 2.31
N ALA A 169 33.96 -19.21 1.59
CA ALA A 169 32.69 -19.02 0.88
C ALA A 169 31.54 -18.77 1.87
N LYS A 170 31.45 -19.55 2.96
CA LYS A 170 30.44 -19.37 4.01
C LYS A 170 30.57 -18.02 4.71
N LYS A 171 31.80 -17.59 5.02
CA LYS A 171 32.09 -16.29 5.64
C LYS A 171 31.71 -15.13 4.71
N ARG A 172 32.08 -15.21 3.42
CA ARG A 172 31.75 -14.19 2.41
C ARG A 172 30.25 -14.07 2.22
N PHE A 173 29.53 -15.19 2.16
CA PHE A 173 28.08 -15.19 2.10
C PHE A 173 27.48 -14.46 3.31
N TRP A 174 27.84 -14.86 4.53
CA TRP A 174 27.28 -14.25 5.74
C TRP A 174 27.52 -12.75 5.78
N PHE A 175 28.72 -12.31 5.40
CA PHE A 175 29.05 -10.89 5.34
C PHE A 175 28.13 -10.14 4.36
N GLN A 176 27.98 -10.65 3.14
CA GLN A 176 27.13 -10.04 2.12
C GLN A 176 25.65 -10.07 2.50
N PHE A 177 25.15 -11.21 2.98
CA PHE A 177 23.75 -11.36 3.37
C PHE A 177 23.39 -10.46 4.55
N PHE A 178 24.21 -10.46 5.60
CA PHE A 178 23.99 -9.65 6.79
C PHE A 178 23.92 -8.16 6.44
N HIS A 179 24.88 -7.68 5.65
CA HIS A 179 24.92 -6.29 5.22
C HIS A 179 23.69 -5.91 4.39
N GLU A 180 23.35 -6.69 3.37
CA GLU A 180 22.20 -6.39 2.51
C GLU A 180 20.85 -6.49 3.24
N TYR A 181 20.72 -7.44 4.18
CA TYR A 181 19.52 -7.59 4.99
C TYR A 181 19.33 -6.42 5.96
N ILE A 182 20.38 -5.98 6.64
CA ILE A 182 20.30 -4.89 7.60
C ILE A 182 19.93 -3.58 6.93
N ILE A 183 20.55 -3.25 5.80
CA ILE A 183 20.18 -2.05 5.04
C ILE A 183 18.72 -2.12 4.62
N LEU A 184 18.28 -3.27 4.10
CA LEU A 184 16.89 -3.46 3.70
C LEU A 184 15.92 -3.32 4.87
N TYR A 185 16.25 -3.90 6.03
CA TYR A 185 15.45 -3.80 7.24
C TYR A 185 15.34 -2.35 7.73
N ASP A 186 16.46 -1.65 7.79
CA ASP A 186 16.56 -0.26 8.22
C ASP A 186 15.76 0.67 7.29
N THR A 187 15.91 0.55 5.98
CA THR A 187 15.10 1.30 4.99
C THR A 187 13.60 1.02 5.16
N VAL A 188 13.19 -0.25 5.30
CA VAL A 188 11.77 -0.61 5.48
C VAL A 188 11.24 -0.08 6.82
N ALA A 189 12.03 -0.15 7.90
CA ALA A 189 11.65 0.33 9.21
C ALA A 189 11.46 1.86 9.23
N ARG A 190 12.37 2.61 8.60
CA ARG A 190 12.23 4.07 8.42
C ARG A 190 10.95 4.41 7.67
N LEU A 191 10.68 3.75 6.56
CA LEU A 191 9.47 3.99 5.77
C LEU A 191 8.20 3.60 6.51
N ASN A 192 8.23 2.51 7.28
CA ASN A 192 7.08 2.09 8.07
C ASN A 192 6.66 3.16 9.09
N ARG A 193 7.60 3.98 9.60
CA ARG A 193 7.29 5.06 10.54
C ARG A 193 6.25 6.04 9.97
N SER A 194 6.38 6.40 8.70
CA SER A 194 5.46 7.30 7.99
C SER A 194 4.30 6.53 7.34
N ALA A 195 4.60 5.41 6.68
CA ALA A 195 3.61 4.59 5.97
C ALA A 195 2.53 4.02 6.90
N LYS A 196 2.84 3.73 8.17
CA LYS A 196 1.84 3.20 9.12
C LYS A 196 0.67 4.16 9.36
N ILE A 197 0.91 5.47 9.32
CA ILE A 197 -0.11 6.51 9.52
C ILE A 197 -0.96 6.63 8.25
N ALA A 198 -0.32 6.57 7.08
CA ALA A 198 -1.01 6.53 5.80
C ALA A 198 -1.92 5.30 5.67
N LEU A 199 -1.41 4.12 6.00
CA LEU A 199 -2.17 2.86 5.95
C LEU A 199 -3.35 2.85 6.92
N LEU A 200 -3.17 3.41 8.13
CA LEU A 200 -4.28 3.58 9.08
C LEU A 200 -5.37 4.49 8.52
N SER A 201 -4.97 5.63 7.95
CA SER A 201 -5.93 6.60 7.42
C SER A 201 -6.70 6.03 6.23
N ILE A 202 -6.02 5.32 5.33
CA ILE A 202 -6.64 4.61 4.21
C ILE A 202 -7.64 3.56 4.72
N GLU A 203 -7.29 2.80 5.77
CA GLU A 203 -8.19 1.81 6.36
C GLU A 203 -9.42 2.46 6.99
N LEU A 204 -9.24 3.56 7.73
CA LEU A 204 -10.34 4.31 8.35
C LEU A 204 -11.29 4.88 7.30
N ILE A 205 -10.76 5.47 6.22
CA ILE A 205 -11.56 5.96 5.09
C ILE A 205 -12.34 4.81 4.44
N ASN A 206 -11.70 3.66 4.21
CA ASN A 206 -12.35 2.52 3.58
C ASN A 206 -13.48 1.95 4.47
N LYS A 207 -13.23 1.79 5.77
CA LYS A 207 -14.23 1.29 6.73
C LYS A 207 -15.37 2.27 6.93
N SER A 208 -15.09 3.58 7.01
CA SER A 208 -16.14 4.59 7.09
C SER A 208 -16.98 4.56 5.81
N PHE A 209 -16.37 4.44 4.63
CA PHE A 209 -17.10 4.35 3.36
C PHE A 209 -18.10 3.20 3.34
N ILE A 210 -17.70 2.02 3.83
CA ILE A 210 -18.57 0.85 3.94
C ILE A 210 -19.71 1.10 4.93
N ILE A 211 -19.44 1.64 6.12
CA ILE A 211 -20.47 1.92 7.14
C ILE A 211 -21.48 2.95 6.63
N PHE A 212 -20.99 4.08 6.10
CA PHE A 212 -21.85 5.12 5.55
C PHE A 212 -22.66 4.60 4.38
N GLY A 213 -22.07 3.77 3.52
CA GLY A 213 -22.82 3.12 2.46
C GLY A 213 -23.93 2.23 3.00
N CYS A 214 -23.68 1.34 3.97
CA CYS A 214 -24.72 0.50 4.58
C CYS A 214 -25.89 1.36 5.09
N VAL A 215 -25.58 2.43 5.83
CA VAL A 215 -26.61 3.33 6.39
C VAL A 215 -27.33 4.09 5.28
N PHE A 216 -26.62 4.57 4.26
CA PHE A 216 -27.19 5.29 3.13
C PHE A 216 -28.19 4.41 2.37
N TYR A 217 -27.83 3.18 2.03
CA TYR A 217 -28.74 2.24 1.36
C TYR A 217 -29.93 1.87 2.23
N SER A 218 -29.75 1.73 3.55
CA SER A 218 -30.88 1.40 4.43
C SER A 218 -32.00 2.44 4.43
N LYS A 219 -31.70 3.69 4.06
CA LYS A 219 -32.66 4.79 4.02
C LYS A 219 -33.21 5.05 2.62
N GLN A 220 -32.69 4.37 1.61
CA GLN A 220 -33.07 4.58 0.23
C GLN A 220 -34.24 3.67 -0.14
N THR A 221 -35.26 4.19 -0.84
CA THR A 221 -36.40 3.40 -1.34
C THR A 221 -36.32 3.11 -2.84
N ARG A 222 -35.46 3.81 -3.60
CA ARG A 222 -35.23 3.61 -5.04
C ARG A 222 -33.77 3.87 -5.40
N MET A 223 -33.24 3.06 -6.32
CA MET A 223 -31.89 3.23 -6.85
C MET A 223 -31.81 4.42 -7.79
N SER A 224 -31.00 5.42 -7.44
CA SER A 224 -30.66 6.55 -8.29
C SER A 224 -29.28 6.35 -8.91
N VAL A 225 -28.99 7.07 -10.01
CA VAL A 225 -27.66 7.06 -10.67
C VAL A 225 -26.53 7.42 -9.68
N VAL A 226 -26.80 8.36 -8.76
CA VAL A 226 -25.85 8.77 -7.71
C VAL A 226 -25.52 7.60 -6.78
N ASN A 227 -26.51 6.77 -6.45
CA ASN A 227 -26.29 5.59 -5.61
C ASN A 227 -25.43 4.57 -6.36
N VAL A 228 -25.70 4.33 -7.64
CA VAL A 228 -24.92 3.37 -8.43
C VAL A 228 -23.46 3.83 -8.51
N ALA A 229 -23.22 5.13 -8.75
CA ALA A 229 -21.88 5.71 -8.74
C ALA A 229 -21.18 5.55 -7.37
N PHE A 230 -21.92 5.71 -6.28
CA PHE A 230 -21.41 5.53 -4.92
C PHE A 230 -21.02 4.07 -4.62
N ILE A 231 -21.80 3.07 -5.06
CA ILE A 231 -21.41 1.65 -4.95
C ILE A 231 -20.12 1.38 -5.72
N ILE A 232 -20.04 1.86 -6.95
CA ILE A 232 -18.88 1.61 -7.81
C ILE A 232 -17.62 2.19 -7.16
N SER A 233 -17.69 3.42 -6.62
CA SER A 233 -16.55 4.01 -5.92
C SER A 233 -16.19 3.27 -4.63
N ALA A 234 -17.17 2.76 -3.87
CA ALA A 234 -16.94 1.89 -2.71
C ALA A 234 -16.15 0.63 -3.09
N ILE A 235 -16.60 -0.06 -4.13
CA ILE A 235 -16.00 -1.31 -4.61
C ILE A 235 -14.59 -1.06 -5.11
N VAL A 236 -14.36 0.03 -5.84
CA VAL A 236 -13.03 0.39 -6.34
C VAL A 236 -12.08 0.70 -5.18
N ALA A 237 -12.51 1.49 -4.19
CA ALA A 237 -11.71 1.78 -3.00
C ALA A 237 -11.40 0.51 -2.20
N PHE A 238 -12.37 -0.38 -2.06
CA PHE A 238 -12.21 -1.67 -1.41
C PHE A 238 -11.20 -2.58 -2.14
N ILE A 239 -11.30 -2.70 -3.46
CA ILE A 239 -10.36 -3.52 -4.26
C ILE A 239 -8.96 -2.93 -4.16
N PHE A 240 -8.83 -1.61 -4.25
CA PHE A 240 -7.53 -0.93 -4.19
C PHE A 240 -6.83 -1.14 -2.85
N THR A 241 -7.53 -0.93 -1.74
CA THR A 241 -6.99 -1.14 -0.39
C THR A 241 -6.56 -2.60 -0.20
N ASN A 242 -7.41 -3.57 -0.52
CA ASN A 242 -7.05 -4.99 -0.44
C ASN A 242 -5.86 -5.34 -1.33
N PHE A 243 -5.77 -4.78 -2.54
CA PHE A 243 -4.62 -5.01 -3.40
C PHE A 243 -3.33 -4.49 -2.75
N ALA A 244 -3.33 -3.29 -2.18
CA ALA A 244 -2.18 -2.74 -1.45
C ALA A 244 -1.80 -3.64 -0.26
N TYR A 245 -2.76 -4.04 0.58
CA TYR A 245 -2.52 -4.96 1.71
C TYR A 245 -1.98 -6.31 1.25
N SER A 246 -2.48 -6.85 0.13
CA SER A 246 -2.00 -8.12 -0.43
C SER A 246 -0.53 -8.06 -0.83
N ARG A 247 -0.04 -6.88 -1.29
CA ARG A 247 1.36 -6.67 -1.65
C ARG A 247 2.22 -6.48 -0.41
N ILE A 248 1.75 -5.69 0.54
CA ILE A 248 2.42 -5.49 1.83
C ILE A 248 2.64 -6.83 2.55
N ALA A 249 1.61 -7.69 2.60
CA ALA A 249 1.66 -8.97 3.29
C ALA A 249 2.68 -9.98 2.71
N ARG A 250 3.15 -9.79 1.47
CA ARG A 250 4.17 -10.67 0.85
C ARG A 250 5.57 -10.45 1.42
N ILE A 251 5.88 -9.24 1.87
CA ILE A 251 7.16 -8.85 2.46
C ILE A 251 7.50 -9.75 3.68
N PRO A 252 6.65 -9.82 4.72
CA PRO A 252 6.88 -10.73 5.84
C PRO A 252 6.85 -12.20 5.45
N GLU A 253 6.04 -12.59 4.45
CA GLU A 253 6.00 -13.99 4.00
C GLU A 253 7.35 -14.42 3.43
N TYR A 254 7.98 -13.59 2.58
CA TYR A 254 9.31 -13.89 2.07
C TYR A 254 10.39 -13.80 3.15
N ASN A 255 10.29 -12.87 4.10
CA ASN A 255 11.20 -12.81 5.24
C ASN A 255 11.15 -14.12 6.06
N ARG A 256 9.95 -14.64 6.33
CA ARG A 256 9.75 -15.91 7.05
C ARG A 256 10.34 -17.10 6.29
N LYS A 257 10.12 -17.21 4.98
CA LYS A 257 10.70 -18.29 4.16
C LYS A 257 12.23 -18.21 4.13
N CYS A 258 12.77 -17.00 3.97
CA CYS A 258 14.20 -16.75 3.99
C CYS A 258 14.83 -17.20 5.32
N ASN A 259 14.20 -16.83 6.43
CA ASN A 259 14.59 -17.23 7.77
C ASN A 259 14.55 -18.77 7.95
N GLN A 260 13.49 -19.44 7.48
CA GLN A 260 13.39 -20.91 7.54
C GLN A 260 14.55 -21.59 6.80
N TYR A 261 14.92 -21.11 5.61
CA TYR A 261 16.06 -21.67 4.88
C TYR A 261 17.38 -21.47 5.62
N LEU A 262 17.60 -20.30 6.22
CA LEU A 262 18.79 -20.03 7.02
C LEU A 262 18.85 -20.90 8.28
N LEU A 263 17.74 -21.04 9.01
CA LEU A 263 17.64 -21.90 10.20
C LEU A 263 17.94 -23.36 9.87
N GLN A 264 17.37 -23.89 8.79
CA GLN A 264 17.62 -25.27 8.37
C GLN A 264 19.07 -25.48 7.93
N TRP A 265 19.67 -24.51 7.26
CA TRP A 265 21.07 -24.59 6.87
C TRP A 265 22.03 -24.51 8.07
N LEU A 266 21.71 -23.65 9.05
CA LEU A 266 22.46 -23.53 10.30
C LEU A 266 22.37 -24.81 11.14
N SER A 267 21.18 -25.40 11.29
CA SER A 267 21.02 -26.63 12.05
C SER A 267 21.83 -27.77 11.44
N ARG A 268 21.78 -27.96 10.12
CA ARG A 268 22.61 -28.93 9.39
C ARG A 268 24.12 -28.68 9.58
N SER A 269 24.55 -27.42 9.55
CA SER A 269 25.96 -27.04 9.77
C SER A 269 26.43 -27.36 11.19
N GLN A 270 25.56 -27.20 12.20
CA GLN A 270 25.89 -27.51 13.59
C GLN A 270 26.06 -29.01 13.86
N PHE A 271 25.26 -29.87 13.23
CA PHE A 271 25.37 -31.32 13.40
C PHE A 271 26.72 -31.87 12.88
N GLN A 272 27.27 -31.27 11.82
CA GLN A 272 28.56 -31.71 11.26
C GLN A 272 29.77 -31.24 12.09
N ASN A 273 29.70 -30.03 12.67
CA ASN A 273 30.79 -29.48 13.49
C ASN A 273 31.01 -30.19 14.83
N LYS A 274 30.12 -31.13 15.21
CA LYS A 274 30.35 -32.05 16.34
C LYS A 274 31.46 -33.07 16.07
N ARG A 275 31.91 -33.25 14.81
CA ARG A 275 32.93 -34.23 14.40
C ARG A 275 34.36 -33.65 14.23
N LEU A 276 34.59 -32.37 14.56
CA LEU A 276 35.88 -31.71 14.37
C LEU A 276 36.66 -31.61 15.69
N ASP A 277 37.90 -32.11 15.67
CA ASP A 277 38.82 -32.14 16.81
C ASP A 277 39.21 -30.74 17.32
N ALA A 278 39.58 -30.71 18.60
CA ALA A 278 39.85 -29.51 19.39
C ALA A 278 41.06 -28.72 18.88
N SER A 279 40.81 -27.60 18.19
CA SER A 279 41.84 -26.62 17.79
C SER A 279 41.30 -25.19 17.80
N ILE A 280 42.19 -24.19 17.71
CA ILE A 280 41.86 -22.75 17.63
C ILE A 280 40.87 -22.44 16.48
N LYS A 281 40.92 -23.21 15.38
CA LYS A 281 39.98 -23.09 14.26
C LYS A 281 38.53 -23.33 14.70
N ARG A 282 38.31 -24.26 15.65
CA ARG A 282 36.99 -24.55 16.23
C ARG A 282 36.42 -23.37 16.99
N MET A 283 37.23 -22.61 17.74
CA MET A 283 36.76 -21.40 18.44
C MET A 283 36.29 -20.31 17.47
N VAL A 284 37.05 -20.07 16.40
CA VAL A 284 36.68 -19.08 15.37
C VAL A 284 35.39 -19.49 14.66
N GLU A 285 35.26 -20.76 14.29
CA GLU A 285 34.05 -21.29 13.65
C GLU A 285 32.84 -21.25 14.60
N LEU A 286 33.00 -21.64 15.87
CA LEU A 286 31.96 -21.51 16.88
C LEU A 286 31.49 -20.07 17.04
N ARG A 287 32.40 -19.11 17.09
CA ARG A 287 32.05 -17.68 17.15
C ARG A 287 31.22 -17.25 15.94
N THR A 288 31.57 -17.70 14.73
CA THR A 288 30.78 -17.38 13.53
C THR A 288 29.39 -18.00 13.56
N ILE A 289 29.26 -19.24 14.05
CA ILE A 289 27.98 -19.95 14.19
C ILE A 289 27.10 -19.30 15.25
N ILE A 290 27.66 -18.93 16.40
CA ILE A 290 26.95 -18.20 17.44
C ILE A 290 26.43 -16.87 16.89
N LYS A 291 27.28 -16.11 16.19
CA LYS A 291 26.88 -14.84 15.57
C LYS A 291 25.78 -15.01 14.53
N SER A 292 25.87 -16.01 13.67
CA SER A 292 24.83 -16.28 12.67
C SER A 292 23.52 -16.76 13.30
N ASN A 293 23.59 -17.62 14.33
CA ASN A 293 22.40 -18.06 15.05
C ASN A 293 21.71 -16.90 15.75
N LEU A 294 22.46 -16.06 16.45
CA LEU A 294 21.93 -14.87 17.09
C LEU A 294 21.27 -13.95 16.05
N PHE A 295 21.92 -13.72 14.91
CA PHE A 295 21.33 -12.92 13.84
C PHE A 295 20.03 -13.52 13.31
N VAL A 296 19.96 -14.83 13.09
CA VAL A 296 18.74 -15.50 12.58
C VAL A 296 17.62 -15.51 13.63
N GLN A 297 17.95 -15.64 14.92
CA GLN A 297 17.00 -15.42 16.01
C GLN A 297 16.47 -13.98 16.00
N THR A 298 17.36 -12.99 15.87
CA THR A 298 16.98 -11.59 15.72
C THR A 298 16.11 -11.36 14.48
N MET A 299 16.43 -11.98 13.34
CA MET A 299 15.63 -11.92 12.11
C MET A 299 14.23 -12.52 12.30
N THR A 300 14.09 -13.54 13.15
CA THR A 300 12.81 -14.15 13.51
C THR A 300 11.96 -13.21 14.36
N ASN A 301 12.59 -12.52 15.30
CA ASN A 301 11.93 -11.60 16.23
C ASN A 301 11.66 -10.22 15.60
N ASN A 302 12.48 -9.81 14.64
CA ASN A 302 12.34 -8.55 13.94
C ASN A 302 11.19 -8.62 12.93
N GLN A 303 10.21 -7.73 13.11
CA GLN A 303 9.05 -7.61 12.23
C GLN A 303 9.41 -6.82 10.96
N LEU A 304 10.11 -7.46 10.00
CA LEU A 304 10.44 -6.84 8.71
C LEU A 304 9.18 -6.71 7.84
N GLY A 305 8.54 -5.55 7.87
CA GLY A 305 7.36 -5.23 7.08
C GLY A 305 6.68 -3.95 7.55
N PHE A 306 5.38 -3.85 7.29
CA PHE A 306 4.59 -2.66 7.61
C PHE A 306 3.52 -2.94 8.66
N THR A 307 3.18 -1.91 9.43
CA THR A 307 2.11 -1.90 10.44
C THR A 307 0.98 -0.98 9.99
N CYS A 308 -0.26 -1.32 10.32
CA CYS A 308 -1.39 -0.39 10.18
C CYS A 308 -1.52 0.39 11.49
N GLY A 309 -0.98 1.62 11.52
CA GLY A 309 -0.88 2.42 12.74
C GLY A 309 -0.17 1.69 13.87
N HIS A 310 -0.78 1.72 15.06
CA HIS A 310 -0.40 0.91 16.22
C HIS A 310 -1.29 -0.32 16.41
N LEU A 311 -2.19 -0.60 15.46
CA LEU A 311 -3.23 -1.63 15.62
C LEU A 311 -2.67 -3.03 15.40
N PHE A 312 -2.01 -3.27 14.25
CA PHE A 312 -1.49 -4.58 13.92
C PHE A 312 -0.38 -4.54 12.88
N TYR A 313 0.44 -5.59 12.91
CA TYR A 313 1.44 -5.88 11.89
C TYR A 313 0.80 -6.61 10.70
N ILE A 314 1.07 -6.12 9.48
CA ILE A 314 0.40 -6.59 8.27
C ILE A 314 1.04 -7.89 7.79
N THR A 315 0.43 -9.00 8.18
CA THR A 315 0.80 -10.35 7.74
C THR A 315 -0.22 -10.91 6.76
N LYS A 316 0.11 -12.02 6.08
CA LYS A 316 -0.84 -12.76 5.24
C LYS A 316 -2.09 -13.21 6.03
N TYR A 317 -1.92 -13.60 7.29
CA TYR A 317 -3.03 -13.96 8.17
C TYR A 317 -3.94 -12.76 8.43
N LYS A 318 -3.36 -11.62 8.83
CA LYS A 318 -4.12 -10.39 9.08
C LYS A 318 -4.80 -9.86 7.81
N TYR A 319 -4.16 -9.98 6.66
CA TYR A 319 -4.79 -9.67 5.37
C TYR A 319 -6.04 -10.54 5.11
N ASN A 320 -5.94 -11.86 5.33
CA ASN A 320 -7.10 -12.74 5.18
C ASN A 320 -8.20 -12.42 6.19
N GLU A 321 -7.84 -12.12 7.43
CA GLU A 321 -8.77 -11.69 8.49
C GLU A 321 -9.50 -10.40 8.09
N LEU A 322 -8.80 -9.40 7.55
CA LEU A 322 -9.41 -8.16 7.06
C LEU A 322 -10.40 -8.42 5.92
N ILE A 323 -10.07 -9.30 4.97
CA ILE A 323 -11.01 -9.70 3.90
C ILE A 323 -12.24 -10.37 4.51
N LEU A 324 -12.03 -11.33 5.41
CA LEU A 324 -13.11 -12.06 6.07
C LEU A 324 -14.03 -11.13 6.87
N MET A 325 -13.48 -10.11 7.55
CA MET A 325 -14.28 -9.10 8.24
C MET A 325 -15.09 -8.21 7.29
N ASN A 326 -14.62 -8.03 6.06
CA ASN A 326 -15.31 -7.23 5.05
C ASN A 326 -16.40 -8.01 4.29
N ILE A 327 -16.33 -9.35 4.24
CA ILE A 327 -17.33 -10.19 3.56
C ILE A 327 -18.73 -10.02 4.17
N PRO A 328 -18.96 -10.10 5.50
CA PRO A 328 -20.27 -9.86 6.10
C PRO A 328 -20.84 -8.50 5.76
N LEU A 329 -20.00 -7.46 5.71
CA LEU A 329 -20.43 -6.12 5.33
C LEU A 329 -20.88 -6.09 3.86
N ILE A 330 -20.13 -6.70 2.95
CA ILE A 330 -20.52 -6.84 1.54
C ILE A 330 -21.82 -7.65 1.40
N LEU A 331 -22.00 -8.72 2.17
CA LEU A 331 -23.23 -9.52 2.19
C LEU A 331 -24.43 -8.72 2.70
N MET A 332 -24.25 -7.87 3.72
CA MET A 332 -25.30 -6.97 4.19
C MET A 332 -25.70 -5.97 3.11
N PHE A 333 -24.75 -5.41 2.37
CA PHE A 333 -25.04 -4.57 1.19
C PHE A 333 -25.84 -5.33 0.14
N TYR A 334 -25.42 -6.55 -0.21
CA TYR A 334 -26.07 -7.35 -1.23
C TYR A 334 -27.52 -7.69 -0.86
N LYS A 335 -27.76 -8.15 0.38
CA LYS A 335 -29.10 -8.44 0.90
C LYS A 335 -30.02 -7.21 0.87
N GLN A 336 -29.47 -6.04 1.11
CA GLN A 336 -30.25 -4.81 1.14
C GLN A 336 -30.60 -4.33 -0.28
N ILE A 337 -29.70 -4.52 -1.24
CA ILE A 337 -29.96 -4.29 -2.66
C ILE A 337 -31.04 -5.25 -3.16
N SER A 338 -30.97 -6.54 -2.83
CA SER A 338 -31.96 -7.52 -3.27
C SER A 338 -33.36 -7.32 -2.69
N ASN A 339 -33.48 -6.61 -1.57
CA ASN A 339 -34.77 -6.27 -0.95
C ASN A 339 -35.37 -4.95 -1.48
N LEU A 340 -34.63 -4.23 -2.33
CA LEU A 340 -35.07 -2.98 -2.96
C LEU A 340 -35.69 -3.19 -4.35
N ASP A 341 -35.56 -4.40 -4.90
CA ASP A 341 -36.34 -4.93 -6.02
C ASP A 341 -37.63 -5.56 -5.48
#